data_AF-A0A6N7HGU0-F1
#
_entry.id   AF-A0A6N7HGU0-F1
#
_cell.length_a   1.000
_cell.length_b   1.000
_cell.length_c   1.000
_cell.angle_alpha   90.00
_cell.angle_beta   90.00
_cell.angle_gamma   90.00
#
_symmetry.space_group_name_H-M   'P 1'
#
loop_
_entity.id
_entity.type
_entity.pdbx_description
1 polymer ?
#
loop_
_entity_poly.entity_id
_entity_poly.type
_entity_poly.pdbx_seq_one_letter_code
_entity_poly.pdbx_strand_id
1 'polypeptide(L)'
;MAEPAKKAPTISKTENNTNTGWVMYLQQLLNYFYKTQVVTEDGMYGPTTDNAVAHFRELHQYSGEPVVDAEIWKLLGHEEKQLENVDKQVTLVEATDQSLSWAASFAMVLNAKGGNHEVNGLVTQVHAPESGVAAHQAKEYATTLGLTPINCNLDDAPSWSTVLKTHGPAWFPSQADDHYVVVISGIRKQDEEVQIHVNDPTARNEQWTKFEEFMSAFGIGDQSEYEVLVAG
;
A
#
# COMPACT_ATOMS: atom_id res chain seq x y z
N MET A 1 14.43 -7.27 8.67
CA MET A 1 14.40 -7.65 7.24
C MET A 1 13.26 -6.86 6.64
N ALA A 2 13.51 -6.06 5.60
CA ALA A 2 12.45 -5.32 4.93
C ALA A 2 11.89 -6.22 3.83
N GLU A 3 10.62 -6.61 3.95
CA GLU A 3 9.92 -7.34 2.90
C GLU A 3 9.66 -6.40 1.71
N PRO A 4 9.89 -6.83 0.47
CA PRO A 4 9.54 -6.01 -0.69
C PRO A 4 8.01 -5.85 -0.81
N ALA A 5 7.57 -4.69 -1.29
CA ALA A 5 6.17 -4.27 -1.29
C ALA A 5 5.16 -5.15 -2.07
N LYS A 6 5.62 -6.09 -2.89
CA LYS A 6 4.81 -6.84 -3.87
C LYS A 6 4.41 -8.23 -3.38
N LYS A 7 3.62 -8.93 -4.19
CA LYS A 7 3.50 -10.39 -4.08
C LYS A 7 4.88 -11.03 -4.32
N ALA A 8 5.23 -12.02 -3.51
CA ALA A 8 6.46 -12.78 -3.69
C ALA A 8 6.47 -13.49 -5.07
N PRO A 9 7.52 -13.28 -5.88
CA PRO A 9 7.64 -13.91 -7.19
C PRO A 9 8.10 -15.36 -7.06
N THR A 10 7.90 -16.15 -8.11
CA THR A 10 8.72 -17.36 -8.29
C THR A 10 10.15 -16.93 -8.60
N ILE A 11 11.14 -17.52 -7.92
CA ILE A 11 12.56 -17.25 -8.16
C ILE A 11 13.28 -18.56 -8.47
N SER A 12 14.11 -18.54 -9.50
CA SER A 12 15.02 -19.62 -9.82
C SER A 12 16.26 -19.07 -10.51
N LYS A 13 17.26 -19.93 -10.74
CA LYS A 13 18.48 -19.57 -11.48
C LYS A 13 18.23 -19.30 -12.97
N THR A 14 17.15 -19.82 -13.54
CA THR A 14 16.84 -19.75 -14.98
C THR A 14 15.87 -18.63 -15.32
N GLU A 15 15.05 -18.19 -14.36
CA GLU A 15 14.23 -16.99 -14.49
C GLU A 15 15.09 -15.76 -14.22
N ASN A 16 15.13 -14.83 -15.19
CA ASN A 16 16.00 -13.66 -15.18
C ASN A 16 16.07 -12.98 -13.79
N ASN A 17 17.30 -12.90 -13.25
CA ASN A 17 17.72 -12.26 -12.01
C ASN A 17 17.42 -10.74 -11.90
N THR A 18 16.37 -10.24 -12.53
CA THR A 18 16.02 -8.81 -12.55
C THR A 18 15.34 -8.35 -11.26
N ASN A 19 14.98 -9.27 -10.36
CA ASN A 19 14.30 -8.94 -9.12
C ASN A 19 15.23 -8.88 -7.89
N THR A 20 16.23 -7.99 -7.96
CA THR A 20 17.30 -7.83 -6.96
C THR A 20 16.78 -7.69 -5.53
N GLY A 21 15.66 -6.97 -5.33
CA GLY A 21 15.05 -6.80 -4.02
C GLY A 21 14.52 -8.10 -3.41
N TRP A 22 13.80 -8.91 -4.20
CA TRP A 22 13.28 -10.19 -3.73
C TRP A 22 14.36 -11.25 -3.53
N VAL A 23 15.40 -11.25 -4.37
CA VAL A 23 16.56 -12.14 -4.17
C VAL A 23 17.32 -11.78 -2.89
N MET A 24 17.51 -10.48 -2.61
CA MET A 24 18.15 -10.03 -1.37
C MET A 24 17.29 -10.41 -0.15
N TYR A 25 15.97 -10.28 -0.24
CA TYR A 25 15.05 -10.71 0.81
C TYR A 25 15.12 -12.23 1.04
N LEU A 26 15.13 -13.03 -0.03
CA LEU A 26 15.38 -14.48 0.06
C LEU A 26 16.69 -14.78 0.78
N GLN A 27 17.78 -14.10 0.39
CA GLN A 27 19.09 -14.28 1.01
C GLN A 27 19.08 -13.97 2.51
N GLN A 28 18.38 -12.92 2.93
CA GLN A 28 18.15 -12.59 4.34
C GLN A 28 17.37 -13.68 5.08
N LEU A 29 16.27 -14.17 4.49
CA LEU A 29 15.48 -15.25 5.10
C LEU A 29 16.28 -16.55 5.24
N LEU A 30 17.10 -16.90 4.24
CA LEU A 30 18.00 -18.05 4.32
C LEU A 30 19.02 -17.88 5.45
N ASN A 31 19.72 -16.75 5.51
CA ASN A 31 20.68 -16.46 6.58
C ASN A 31 20.02 -16.50 7.97
N TYR A 32 18.80 -15.98 8.08
CA TYR A 32 18.00 -16.03 9.30
C TYR A 32 17.65 -17.48 9.69
N PHE A 33 17.14 -18.27 8.74
CA PHE A 33 16.78 -19.68 8.97
C PHE A 33 17.98 -20.51 9.44
N TYR A 34 19.13 -20.38 8.77
CA TYR A 34 20.36 -21.10 9.12
C TYR A 34 21.09 -20.52 10.34
N LYS A 35 20.65 -19.36 10.85
CA LYS A 35 21.25 -18.64 11.99
C LYS A 35 22.74 -18.34 11.78
N THR A 36 23.16 -18.22 10.52
CA THR A 36 24.52 -17.90 10.10
C THR A 36 24.47 -17.35 8.67
N GLN A 37 25.52 -16.63 8.27
CA GLN A 37 25.64 -16.14 6.91
C GLN A 37 26.04 -17.29 5.96
N VAL A 38 25.06 -17.91 5.31
CA VAL A 38 25.27 -18.96 4.30
C VAL A 38 25.34 -18.39 2.88
N VAL A 39 24.74 -17.22 2.67
CA VAL A 39 24.70 -16.50 1.39
C VAL A 39 25.04 -15.03 1.59
N THR A 40 25.66 -14.42 0.58
CA THR A 40 25.84 -12.96 0.52
C THR A 40 24.52 -12.31 0.17
N GLU A 41 24.15 -11.22 0.84
CA GLU A 41 22.91 -10.45 0.57
C GLU A 41 23.17 -9.39 -0.51
N ASP A 42 23.49 -9.86 -1.73
CA ASP A 42 23.85 -9.01 -2.88
C ASP A 42 22.70 -8.86 -3.89
N GLY A 43 21.57 -9.51 -3.65
CA GLY A 43 20.43 -9.53 -4.56
C GLY A 43 20.70 -10.26 -5.88
N MET A 44 21.76 -11.06 -5.95
CA MET A 44 22.11 -11.88 -7.11
C MET A 44 21.83 -13.35 -6.83
N TYR A 45 20.99 -13.98 -7.67
CA TYR A 45 20.72 -15.41 -7.55
C TYR A 45 21.86 -16.20 -8.19
N GLY A 46 22.97 -16.32 -7.45
CA GLY A 46 24.16 -17.05 -7.85
C GLY A 46 24.16 -18.50 -7.38
N PRO A 47 25.22 -19.28 -7.71
CA PRO A 47 25.35 -20.69 -7.31
C PRO A 47 25.26 -20.94 -5.81
N THR A 48 25.70 -19.99 -4.97
CA THR A 48 25.59 -20.13 -3.51
C THR A 48 24.14 -20.02 -3.04
N THR A 49 23.37 -19.07 -3.58
CA THR A 49 21.93 -18.94 -3.31
C THR A 49 21.18 -20.17 -3.80
N ASP A 50 21.49 -20.63 -5.01
CA ASP A 50 20.95 -21.85 -5.63
C ASP A 50 21.13 -23.09 -4.74
N ASN A 51 22.34 -23.33 -4.25
CA ASN A 51 22.65 -24.43 -3.34
C ASN A 51 21.95 -24.29 -1.97
N ALA A 52 21.87 -23.08 -1.43
CA ALA A 52 21.20 -22.84 -0.16
C ALA A 52 19.70 -23.10 -0.24
N VAL A 53 19.06 -22.73 -1.36
CA VAL A 53 17.66 -23.05 -1.67
C VAL A 53 17.46 -24.54 -1.88
N ALA A 54 18.34 -25.21 -2.64
CA ALA A 54 18.28 -26.67 -2.82
C ALA A 54 18.32 -27.40 -1.47
N HIS A 55 19.29 -27.07 -0.61
CA HIS A 55 19.43 -27.67 0.71
C HIS A 55 18.23 -27.34 1.62
N PHE A 56 17.72 -26.11 1.58
CA PHE A 56 16.52 -25.73 2.34
C PHE A 56 15.31 -26.58 1.92
N ARG A 57 15.09 -26.74 0.61
CA ARG A 57 14.02 -27.57 0.05
C ARG A 57 14.16 -29.03 0.48
N GLU A 58 15.36 -29.60 0.41
CA GLU A 58 15.64 -30.97 0.86
C GLU A 58 15.30 -31.18 2.35
N LEU A 59 15.66 -30.24 3.22
CA LEU A 59 15.30 -30.30 4.65
C LEU A 59 13.78 -30.33 4.88
N HIS A 60 13.03 -29.74 3.97
CA HIS A 60 11.56 -29.72 4.00
C HIS A 60 10.91 -30.79 3.09
N GLN A 61 11.68 -31.78 2.61
CA GLN A 61 11.20 -32.90 1.78
C GLN A 61 10.69 -32.49 0.39
N TYR A 62 11.13 -31.35 -0.13
CA TYR A 62 10.88 -30.91 -1.49
C TYR A 62 12.03 -31.30 -2.41
N SER A 63 11.86 -32.36 -3.20
CA SER A 63 12.83 -32.78 -4.22
C SER A 63 12.58 -32.06 -5.56
N GLY A 64 13.63 -31.66 -6.27
CA GLY A 64 13.53 -31.08 -7.61
C GLY A 64 14.43 -29.85 -7.79
N GLU A 65 14.13 -29.05 -8.81
CA GLU A 65 14.86 -27.81 -9.08
C GLU A 65 14.77 -26.83 -7.89
N PRO A 66 15.83 -26.04 -7.63
CA PRO A 66 15.89 -25.05 -6.55
C PRO A 66 15.08 -23.80 -6.91
N VAL A 67 13.77 -23.98 -7.01
CA VAL A 67 12.79 -22.93 -7.25
C VAL A 67 12.20 -22.47 -5.92
N VAL A 68 12.09 -21.17 -5.73
CA VAL A 68 11.39 -20.54 -4.61
C VAL A 68 10.03 -20.09 -5.13
N ASP A 69 9.01 -20.92 -4.90
CA ASP A 69 7.61 -20.64 -5.19
C ASP A 69 6.86 -20.24 -3.91
N ALA A 70 5.54 -20.03 -4.00
CA ALA A 70 4.71 -19.63 -2.87
C ALA A 70 4.79 -20.59 -1.66
N GLU A 71 4.98 -21.89 -1.89
CA GLU A 71 5.13 -22.86 -0.80
C GLU A 71 6.46 -22.70 -0.08
N ILE A 72 7.55 -22.52 -0.83
CA ILE A 72 8.88 -22.29 -0.25
C ILE A 72 8.95 -20.96 0.49
N TRP A 73 8.36 -19.89 -0.05
CA TRP A 73 8.25 -18.60 0.66
C TRP A 73 7.57 -18.75 2.02
N LYS A 74 6.45 -19.49 2.06
CA LYS A 74 5.75 -19.76 3.31
C LYS A 74 6.61 -20.51 4.32
N LEU A 75 7.39 -21.51 3.87
CA LEU A 75 8.29 -22.26 4.75
C LEU A 75 9.45 -21.40 5.28
N LEU A 76 9.92 -20.43 4.49
CA LEU A 76 10.90 -19.43 4.92
C LEU A 76 10.32 -18.39 5.89
N GLY A 77 9.02 -18.45 6.18
CA GLY A 77 8.33 -17.54 7.08
C GLY A 77 7.86 -16.24 6.43
N HIS A 78 7.81 -16.18 5.09
CA HIS A 78 7.09 -15.11 4.40
C HIS A 78 5.58 -15.40 4.47
N GLU A 79 4.83 -14.46 5.02
CA GLU A 79 3.38 -14.50 5.04
C GLU A 79 2.85 -13.62 3.90
N GLU A 80 2.20 -14.21 2.90
CA GLU A 80 1.48 -13.42 1.91
C GLU A 80 0.37 -12.64 2.61
N LYS A 81 0.37 -11.31 2.44
CA LYS A 81 -0.74 -10.47 2.90
C LYS A 81 -2.03 -10.96 2.23
N GLN A 82 -3.02 -11.30 3.04
CA GLN A 82 -4.32 -11.69 2.52
C GLN A 82 -5.19 -10.47 2.30
N LEU A 83 -5.86 -10.42 1.14
CA LEU A 83 -6.91 -9.45 0.91
C LEU A 83 -8.13 -9.82 1.77
N GLU A 84 -8.39 -9.00 2.78
CA GLU A 84 -9.63 -9.03 3.55
C GLU A 84 -10.58 -7.94 3.06
N ASN A 85 -11.89 -8.26 3.03
CA ASN A 85 -12.92 -7.29 2.71
C ASN A 85 -13.04 -6.28 3.87
N VAL A 86 -12.79 -5.02 3.57
CA VAL A 86 -12.87 -3.90 4.51
C VAL A 86 -13.80 -2.86 3.92
N ASP A 87 -14.73 -2.35 4.72
CA ASP A 87 -15.56 -1.20 4.38
C ASP A 87 -15.74 -0.36 5.64
N LYS A 88 -15.21 0.86 5.63
CA LYS A 88 -15.26 1.79 6.75
C LYS A 88 -16.30 2.86 6.45
N GLN A 89 -17.17 3.10 7.41
CA GLN A 89 -18.14 4.18 7.29
C GLN A 89 -17.42 5.53 7.27
N VAL A 90 -17.66 6.29 6.19
CA VAL A 90 -17.22 7.68 6.04
C VAL A 90 -18.46 8.51 5.74
N THR A 91 -18.56 9.68 6.37
CA THR A 91 -19.57 10.68 5.95
C THR A 91 -18.90 11.58 4.93
N LEU A 92 -19.43 11.60 3.72
CA LEU A 92 -18.93 12.46 2.64
C LEU A 92 -18.95 13.93 3.08
N VAL A 93 -17.80 14.59 2.97
CA VAL A 93 -17.67 16.04 3.09
C VAL A 93 -17.38 16.58 1.70
N GLU A 94 -18.24 17.46 1.19
CA GLU A 94 -18.09 18.01 -0.15
C GLU A 94 -17.04 19.14 -0.20
N ALA A 95 -16.28 19.19 -1.29
CA ALA A 95 -15.47 20.34 -1.65
C ALA A 95 -16.21 21.18 -2.71
N THR A 96 -16.09 22.50 -2.64
CA THR A 96 -16.69 23.39 -3.65
C THR A 96 -16.02 23.24 -5.01
N ASP A 97 -14.72 22.95 -5.01
CA ASP A 97 -13.90 22.68 -6.17
C ASP A 97 -12.68 21.84 -5.76
N GLN A 98 -11.90 21.45 -6.77
CA GLN A 98 -10.76 20.55 -6.62
C GLN A 98 -9.65 21.09 -5.71
N SER A 99 -9.43 22.40 -5.65
CA SER A 99 -8.38 23.01 -4.82
C SER A 99 -8.62 22.82 -3.31
N LEU A 100 -9.87 22.53 -2.91
CA LEU A 100 -10.27 22.26 -1.52
C LEU A 100 -10.52 20.77 -1.24
N SER A 101 -10.29 19.90 -2.22
CA SER A 101 -10.45 18.45 -2.07
C SER A 101 -9.59 17.86 -0.95
N TRP A 102 -8.40 18.44 -0.71
CA TRP A 102 -7.52 18.05 0.39
C TRP A 102 -8.17 18.25 1.76
N ALA A 103 -8.84 19.39 1.97
CA ALA A 103 -9.43 19.76 3.26
C ALA A 103 -10.71 18.97 3.52
N ALA A 104 -11.54 18.78 2.50
CA ALA A 104 -12.70 17.90 2.56
C ALA A 104 -12.28 16.46 2.89
N SER A 105 -11.20 15.98 2.26
CA SER A 105 -10.66 14.64 2.53
C SER A 105 -10.06 14.50 3.93
N PHE A 106 -9.37 15.52 4.46
CA PHE A 106 -8.94 15.53 5.87
C PHE A 106 -10.13 15.48 6.81
N ALA A 107 -11.17 16.28 6.56
CA ALA A 107 -12.38 16.28 7.37
C ALA A 107 -13.03 14.88 7.39
N MET A 108 -13.17 14.23 6.23
CA MET A 108 -13.70 12.86 6.15
C MET A 108 -12.90 11.86 7.00
N VAL A 109 -11.57 11.87 6.89
CA VAL A 109 -10.70 10.92 7.63
C VAL A 109 -10.74 11.19 9.14
N LEU A 110 -10.71 12.46 9.56
CA LEU A 110 -10.79 12.83 10.98
C LEU A 110 -12.17 12.55 11.57
N ASN A 111 -13.25 12.81 10.81
CA ASN A 111 -14.62 12.56 11.24
C ASN A 111 -14.91 11.07 11.37
N ALA A 112 -14.27 10.21 10.57
CA ALA A 112 -14.37 8.76 10.71
C ALA A 112 -13.81 8.23 12.06
N LYS A 113 -12.99 9.01 12.77
CA LYS A 113 -12.55 8.72 14.16
C LYS A 113 -13.41 9.39 15.24
N GLY A 114 -14.53 10.01 14.86
CA GLY A 114 -15.42 10.72 15.78
C GLY A 114 -15.13 12.22 15.91
N GLY A 115 -14.31 12.79 15.03
CA GLY A 115 -14.18 14.25 14.89
C GLY A 115 -15.44 14.92 14.32
N ASN A 116 -15.46 16.25 14.34
CA ASN A 116 -16.49 17.06 13.68
C ASN A 116 -15.84 18.27 12.99
N HIS A 117 -15.17 17.98 11.88
CA HIS A 117 -14.42 18.90 11.06
C HIS A 117 -15.18 19.24 9.78
N GLU A 118 -15.05 20.49 9.36
CA GLU A 118 -15.58 21.03 8.12
C GLU A 118 -14.45 21.70 7.32
N VAL A 119 -14.61 21.82 6.01
CA VAL A 119 -13.59 22.37 5.09
C VAL A 119 -13.07 23.72 5.57
N ASN A 120 -13.96 24.69 5.79
CA ASN A 120 -13.57 26.05 6.18
C ASN A 120 -12.90 26.09 7.57
N GLY A 121 -13.33 25.22 8.48
CA GLY A 121 -12.73 25.09 9.80
C GLY A 121 -11.27 24.64 9.72
N LEU A 122 -10.99 23.63 8.88
CA LEU A 122 -9.64 23.13 8.68
C LEU A 122 -8.75 24.13 7.95
N VAL A 123 -9.23 24.75 6.88
CA VAL A 123 -8.51 25.80 6.14
C VAL A 123 -8.09 26.94 7.09
N THR A 124 -9.01 27.39 7.93
CA THR A 124 -8.75 28.44 8.94
C THR A 124 -7.74 27.97 9.99
N GLN A 125 -7.91 26.75 10.52
CA GLN A 125 -7.08 26.21 11.60
C GLN A 125 -5.59 26.12 11.20
N VAL A 126 -5.30 25.74 9.94
CA VAL A 126 -3.92 25.58 9.45
C VAL A 126 -3.40 26.80 8.71
N HIS A 127 -4.18 27.88 8.65
CA HIS A 127 -3.87 29.11 7.92
C HIS A 127 -3.55 28.87 6.44
N ALA A 128 -4.26 27.92 5.81
CA ALA A 128 -4.12 27.66 4.38
C ALA A 128 -4.80 28.77 3.55
N PRO A 129 -4.36 29.03 2.31
CA PRO A 129 -5.06 29.89 1.37
C PRO A 129 -6.50 29.43 1.14
N GLU A 130 -7.45 30.36 1.14
CA GLU A 130 -8.87 30.08 0.80
C GLU A 130 -9.05 29.56 -0.63
N SER A 131 -8.09 29.86 -1.52
CA SER A 131 -8.03 29.34 -2.89
C SER A 131 -7.57 27.88 -2.98
N GLY A 132 -7.37 27.21 -1.85
CA GLY A 132 -6.88 25.85 -1.79
C GLY A 132 -5.37 25.71 -2.01
N VAL A 133 -4.87 24.48 -1.89
CA VAL A 133 -3.46 24.11 -2.06
C VAL A 133 -3.35 22.77 -2.77
N ALA A 134 -2.16 22.48 -3.31
CA ALA A 134 -1.83 21.16 -3.82
C ALA A 134 -1.64 20.16 -2.68
N ALA A 135 -1.79 18.88 -2.98
CA ALA A 135 -1.80 17.79 -2.03
C ALA A 135 -0.45 17.62 -1.34
N HIS A 136 0.67 17.79 -2.06
CA HIS A 136 2.00 17.80 -1.43
C HIS A 136 2.15 18.90 -0.37
N GLN A 137 1.54 20.06 -0.56
CA GLN A 137 1.56 21.15 0.42
C GLN A 137 0.62 20.83 1.59
N ALA A 138 -0.57 20.27 1.30
CA ALA A 138 -1.52 19.87 2.33
C ALA A 138 -0.93 18.83 3.31
N LYS A 139 -0.03 17.96 2.85
CA LYS A 139 0.69 17.00 3.72
C LYS A 139 1.46 17.68 4.85
N GLU A 140 1.95 18.91 4.64
CA GLU A 140 2.65 19.68 5.69
C GLU A 140 1.74 20.01 6.89
N TYR A 141 0.42 20.06 6.67
CA TYR A 141 -0.57 20.33 7.71
C TYR A 141 -1.02 19.08 8.46
N ALA A 142 -0.78 17.89 7.90
CA ALA A 142 -1.37 16.62 8.34
C ALA A 142 -1.12 16.33 9.83
N THR A 143 0.15 16.42 10.27
CA THR A 143 0.54 16.10 11.64
C THR A 143 -0.04 17.08 12.67
N THR A 144 -0.18 18.36 12.30
CA THR A 144 -0.82 19.39 13.14
C THR A 144 -2.30 19.07 13.38
N LEU A 145 -2.94 18.39 12.42
CA LEU A 145 -4.34 17.98 12.49
C LEU A 145 -4.53 16.56 13.07
N GLY A 146 -3.45 15.90 13.51
CA GLY A 146 -3.52 14.54 14.06
C GLY A 146 -3.59 13.43 13.00
N LEU A 147 -3.23 13.73 11.76
CA LEU A 147 -3.06 12.72 10.72
C LEU A 147 -1.63 12.18 10.73
N THR A 148 -1.49 10.88 10.47
CA THR A 148 -0.22 10.16 10.46
C THR A 148 0.04 9.60 9.06
N PRO A 149 1.23 9.79 8.48
CA PRO A 149 1.62 9.14 7.23
C PRO A 149 1.87 7.64 7.43
N ILE A 150 1.32 6.83 6.54
CA ILE A 150 1.54 5.39 6.47
C ILE A 150 1.93 5.03 5.04
N ASN A 151 2.97 4.21 4.90
CA ASN A 151 3.34 3.66 3.60
C ASN A 151 2.31 2.63 3.16
N CYS A 152 1.77 2.84 1.95
CA CYS A 152 0.93 1.88 1.26
C CYS A 152 1.56 1.56 -0.08
N ASN A 153 1.65 0.29 -0.43
CA ASN A 153 1.89 -0.07 -1.82
C ASN A 153 0.58 0.08 -2.59
N LEU A 154 0.52 1.08 -3.47
CA LEU A 154 -0.75 1.48 -4.10
C LEU A 154 -1.22 0.48 -5.16
N ASP A 155 -0.31 -0.31 -5.74
CA ASP A 155 -0.59 -1.35 -6.73
C ASP A 155 -0.97 -2.72 -6.12
N ASP A 156 -0.99 -2.82 -4.78
CA ASP A 156 -1.23 -4.06 -4.04
C ASP A 156 -2.51 -3.97 -3.20
N ALA A 157 -3.56 -4.68 -3.63
CA ALA A 157 -4.84 -4.73 -2.92
C ALA A 157 -4.72 -5.22 -1.45
N PRO A 158 -3.96 -6.29 -1.14
CA PRO A 158 -3.67 -6.66 0.25
C PRO A 158 -3.04 -5.54 1.10
N SER A 159 -2.15 -4.71 0.54
CA SER A 159 -1.61 -3.54 1.23
C SER A 159 -2.71 -2.55 1.62
N TRP A 160 -3.63 -2.22 0.70
CA TRP A 160 -4.79 -1.39 1.01
C TRP A 160 -5.67 -2.01 2.09
N SER A 161 -5.95 -3.31 2.02
CA SER A 161 -6.72 -4.03 3.03
C SER A 161 -6.09 -3.90 4.42
N THR A 162 -4.77 -4.07 4.49
CA THR A 162 -3.99 -3.92 5.73
C THR A 162 -4.08 -2.52 6.30
N VAL A 163 -3.88 -1.49 5.48
CA VAL A 163 -3.97 -0.08 5.90
C VAL A 163 -5.38 0.23 6.41
N LEU A 164 -6.41 -0.10 5.62
CA LEU A 164 -7.80 0.22 5.97
C LEU A 164 -8.28 -0.54 7.20
N LYS A 165 -7.92 -1.81 7.35
CA LYS A 165 -8.25 -2.63 8.51
C LYS A 165 -7.64 -2.05 9.79
N THR A 166 -6.36 -1.71 9.73
CA THR A 166 -5.55 -1.32 10.89
C THR A 166 -5.78 0.13 11.30
N HIS A 167 -5.83 1.04 10.33
CA HIS A 167 -5.82 2.49 10.59
C HIS A 167 -7.15 3.17 10.33
N GLY A 168 -8.00 2.62 9.47
CA GLY A 168 -9.26 3.22 9.04
C GLY A 168 -9.17 3.85 7.64
N PRO A 169 -10.13 4.71 7.25
CA PRO A 169 -10.10 5.40 5.97
C PRO A 169 -8.81 6.18 5.76
N ALA A 170 -8.34 6.21 4.51
CA ALA A 170 -7.10 6.84 4.12
C ALA A 170 -7.35 7.97 3.14
N TRP A 171 -6.74 9.11 3.43
CA TRP A 171 -6.59 10.23 2.51
C TRP A 171 -5.59 9.85 1.43
N PHE A 172 -5.97 10.03 0.17
CA PHE A 172 -5.18 9.62 -0.97
C PHE A 172 -5.12 10.73 -2.03
N PRO A 173 -3.92 11.25 -2.34
CA PRO A 173 -3.75 12.22 -3.42
C PRO A 173 -3.54 11.50 -4.75
N SER A 174 -4.18 12.00 -5.81
CA SER A 174 -3.97 11.50 -7.17
C SER A 174 -2.54 11.74 -7.62
N GLN A 175 -1.93 10.75 -8.27
CA GLN A 175 -0.63 10.93 -8.92
C GLN A 175 -0.77 11.59 -10.30
N ALA A 176 -1.98 11.55 -10.88
CA ALA A 176 -2.29 12.21 -12.14
C ALA A 176 -2.56 13.71 -11.99
N ASP A 177 -3.06 14.14 -10.83
CA ASP A 177 -3.38 15.54 -10.53
C ASP A 177 -3.20 15.85 -9.04
N ASP A 178 -2.19 16.65 -8.73
CA ASP A 178 -1.80 16.99 -7.37
C ASP A 178 -2.79 17.93 -6.65
N HIS A 179 -3.84 18.43 -7.32
CA HIS A 179 -4.96 19.09 -6.63
C HIS A 179 -6.12 18.15 -6.36
N TYR A 180 -6.10 16.93 -6.90
CA TYR A 180 -7.19 15.98 -6.74
C TYR A 180 -6.89 14.99 -5.61
N VAL A 181 -7.74 15.03 -4.58
CA VAL A 181 -7.62 14.16 -3.42
C VAL A 181 -8.96 13.50 -3.14
N VAL A 182 -8.91 12.21 -2.82
CA VAL A 182 -10.07 11.41 -2.43
C VAL A 182 -9.82 10.68 -1.11
N VAL A 183 -10.86 10.08 -0.55
CA VAL A 183 -10.74 9.19 0.61
C VAL A 183 -11.07 7.75 0.22
N ILE A 184 -10.11 6.87 0.46
CA ILE A 184 -10.28 5.43 0.32
C ILE A 184 -10.82 4.90 1.64
N SER A 185 -11.98 4.26 1.60
CA SER A 185 -12.67 3.79 2.81
C SER A 185 -12.86 2.27 2.85
N GLY A 186 -12.63 1.59 1.74
CA GLY A 186 -12.88 0.16 1.64
C GLY A 186 -12.15 -0.49 0.48
N ILE A 187 -11.97 -1.79 0.60
CA ILE A 187 -11.50 -2.68 -0.45
C ILE A 187 -12.16 -4.03 -0.29
N ARG A 188 -12.53 -4.69 -1.38
CA ARG A 188 -13.13 -6.01 -1.34
C ARG A 188 -12.79 -6.84 -2.56
N LYS A 189 -12.78 -8.16 -2.39
CA LYS A 189 -12.93 -9.10 -3.49
C LYS A 189 -14.40 -9.48 -3.60
N GLN A 190 -14.99 -9.25 -4.77
CA GLN A 190 -16.32 -9.71 -5.14
C GLN A 190 -16.18 -10.57 -6.40
N ASP A 191 -16.58 -11.83 -6.31
CA ASP A 191 -16.31 -12.84 -7.35
C ASP A 191 -14.80 -12.93 -7.66
N GLU A 192 -14.40 -12.70 -8.91
CA GLU A 192 -12.98 -12.65 -9.32
C GLU A 192 -12.43 -11.22 -9.47
N GLU A 193 -13.17 -10.21 -9.03
CA GLU A 193 -12.81 -8.81 -9.20
C GLU A 193 -12.50 -8.14 -7.85
N VAL A 194 -11.41 -7.36 -7.83
CA VAL A 194 -11.09 -6.49 -6.69
C VAL A 194 -11.69 -5.12 -6.93
N GLN A 195 -12.38 -4.60 -5.93
CA GLN A 195 -13.00 -3.28 -5.94
C GLN A 195 -12.52 -2.45 -4.76
N ILE A 196 -12.43 -1.14 -4.96
CA ILE A 196 -12.01 -0.16 -3.97
C ILE A 196 -13.12 0.89 -3.77
N HIS A 197 -13.37 1.28 -2.53
CA HIS A 197 -14.42 2.21 -2.16
C HIS A 197 -13.85 3.63 -2.04
N VAL A 198 -14.19 4.47 -3.02
CA VAL A 198 -13.70 5.84 -3.16
C VAL A 198 -14.79 6.83 -2.74
N ASN A 199 -14.43 7.77 -1.87
CA ASN A 199 -15.24 8.93 -1.52
C ASN A 199 -14.62 10.15 -2.19
N ASP A 200 -15.29 10.70 -3.19
CA ASP A 200 -14.81 11.84 -3.94
C ASP A 200 -15.52 13.12 -3.48
N PRO A 201 -14.80 14.04 -2.81
CA PRO A 201 -15.40 15.27 -2.30
C PRO A 201 -15.82 16.23 -3.43
N THR A 202 -15.23 16.13 -4.62
CA THR A 202 -15.45 17.04 -5.74
C THR A 202 -16.56 16.55 -6.67
N ALA A 203 -16.60 15.23 -6.94
CA ALA A 203 -17.69 14.59 -7.68
C ALA A 203 -18.94 14.37 -6.83
N ARG A 204 -18.85 14.59 -5.50
CA ARG A 204 -19.94 14.49 -4.53
C ARG A 204 -20.57 13.10 -4.53
N ASN A 205 -19.74 12.08 -4.59
CA ASN A 205 -20.19 10.69 -4.59
C ASN A 205 -19.30 9.79 -3.74
N GLU A 206 -19.88 8.66 -3.34
CA GLU A 206 -19.17 7.49 -2.84
C GLU A 206 -19.47 6.33 -3.79
N GLN A 207 -18.44 5.59 -4.20
CA GLN A 207 -18.62 4.49 -5.15
C GLN A 207 -17.58 3.39 -4.99
N TRP A 208 -18.01 2.17 -5.28
CA TRP A 208 -17.12 1.04 -5.51
C TRP A 208 -16.65 1.06 -6.97
N THR A 209 -15.35 1.11 -7.19
CA THR A 209 -14.72 1.11 -8.51
C THR A 209 -13.80 -0.10 -8.63
N LYS A 210 -13.60 -0.62 -9.84
CA LYS A 210 -12.62 -1.69 -10.06
C LYS A 210 -11.24 -1.20 -9.68
N PHE A 211 -10.46 -2.05 -9.03
CA PHE A 211 -9.12 -1.67 -8.56
C PHE A 211 -8.21 -1.23 -9.72
N GLU A 212 -8.26 -1.91 -10.86
CA GLU A 212 -7.50 -1.54 -12.07
C GLU A 212 -7.95 -0.20 -12.67
N GLU A 213 -9.26 0.07 -12.69
CA GLU A 213 -9.80 1.35 -13.17
C GLU A 213 -9.39 2.50 -12.25
N PHE A 214 -9.42 2.26 -10.93
CA PHE A 214 -8.91 3.20 -9.94
C PHE A 214 -7.41 3.48 -10.16
N MET A 215 -6.58 2.46 -10.30
CA MET A 215 -5.14 2.64 -10.56
C MET A 215 -4.90 3.48 -11.81
N SER A 216 -5.60 3.18 -12.91
CA SER A 216 -5.48 3.94 -14.14
C SER A 216 -5.95 5.39 -14.00
N ALA A 217 -7.09 5.63 -13.36
CA ALA A 217 -7.66 6.97 -13.20
C ALA A 217 -6.80 7.90 -12.33
N PHE A 218 -6.13 7.35 -11.32
CA PHE A 218 -5.31 8.11 -10.38
C PHE A 218 -3.82 8.13 -10.75
N GLY A 219 -3.44 7.62 -11.93
CA GLY A 219 -2.06 7.63 -12.41
C GLY A 219 -1.12 6.74 -11.59
N ILE A 220 -1.65 5.71 -10.92
CA ILE A 220 -0.86 4.78 -10.11
C ILE A 220 -0.09 3.87 -11.06
N GLY A 221 1.23 4.07 -11.13
CA GLY A 221 2.14 3.20 -11.84
C GLY A 221 2.66 2.05 -10.96
N ASP A 222 3.29 1.07 -11.62
CA ASP A 222 3.97 -0.04 -10.96
C ASP A 222 5.00 0.46 -9.93
N GLN A 223 5.07 -0.20 -8.78
CA GLN A 223 6.08 0.07 -7.71
C GLN A 223 5.91 1.40 -6.98
N SER A 224 4.69 1.93 -6.86
CA SER A 224 4.45 3.14 -6.08
C SER A 224 4.19 2.81 -4.59
N GLU A 225 5.28 2.66 -3.82
CA GLU A 225 5.19 2.94 -2.39
C GLU A 225 4.89 4.42 -2.21
N TYR A 226 3.79 4.71 -1.52
CA TYR A 226 3.33 6.06 -1.35
C TYR A 226 2.76 6.28 0.05
N GLU A 227 2.99 7.49 0.57
CA GLU A 227 2.43 7.89 1.85
C GLU A 227 0.97 8.31 1.67
N VAL A 228 0.08 7.52 2.27
CA VAL A 228 -1.31 7.90 2.52
C VAL A 228 -1.43 8.46 3.93
N LEU A 229 -2.42 9.31 4.18
CA LEU A 229 -2.64 9.87 5.51
C LEU A 229 -3.86 9.23 6.16
N VAL A 230 -3.69 8.80 7.40
CA VAL A 230 -4.75 8.21 8.23
C VAL A 230 -4.90 9.02 9.52
N ALA A 231 -6.06 8.98 10.15
CA ALA A 231 -6.20 9.58 11.47
C ALA A 231 -5.43 8.76 12.54
N GLY A 232 -4.63 9.46 13.34
CA GLY A 232 -3.78 8.90 14.41
C GLY A 232 -4.56 8.31 15.59
#